data_AF-A0A3N0W047-F1
#
_entry.id   AF-A0A3N0W047-F1
#
_cell.length_a   1.000
_cell.length_b   1.000
_cell.length_c   1.000
_cell.angle_alpha   90.00
_cell.angle_beta   90.00
_cell.angle_gamma   90.00
#
_symmetry.space_group_name_H-M   'P 1'
#
loop_
_entity.id
_entity.type
_entity.pdbx_description
1 polymer ?
#
loop_
_entity_poly.entity_id
_entity_poly.type
_entity_poly.pdbx_seq_one_letter_code
_entity_poly.pdbx_strand_id
1 'polypeptide(L)'
;MIFISAGHHNADPGAVANGLQENNLTKDVRNLIVQNLDPQNTIQDKDFETNTQYQRRIKPGSGSVVFDIHFNAGSGTASGTECYVNSADAKNKGSLSYKMADEISKTAAKILGIPNRGIKADNQSQHSRIGILNLGSGISVLWEVAFITSTNDIQQFNQKKAVLTKEVASILKKYDALK
;
A
#
# COMPACT_ATOMS: atom_id res chain seq x y z
N MET A 1 13.02 -1.20 -10.37
CA MET A 1 12.32 0.10 -10.36
C MET A 1 11.09 -0.02 -9.49
N ILE A 2 10.86 0.98 -8.65
CA ILE A 2 9.72 1.04 -7.75
C ILE A 2 8.65 1.93 -8.38
N PHE A 3 7.44 1.39 -8.54
CA PHE A 3 6.24 2.08 -8.95
C PHE A 3 5.34 2.20 -7.73
N ILE A 4 5.12 3.41 -7.24
CA ILE A 4 4.38 3.66 -6.00
C ILE A 4 3.18 4.55 -6.25
N SER A 5 2.02 4.21 -5.71
CA SER A 5 0.80 5.01 -5.87
C SER A 5 0.11 5.29 -4.55
N ALA A 6 -0.48 6.48 -4.46
CA ALA A 6 -1.49 6.81 -3.48
C ALA A 6 -2.86 6.40 -4.03
N GLY A 7 -3.59 5.56 -3.29
CA GLY A 7 -4.96 5.20 -3.59
C GLY A 7 -5.86 6.43 -3.68
N HIS A 8 -6.84 6.38 -4.59
CA HIS A 8 -7.74 7.49 -4.93
C HIS A 8 -7.02 8.71 -5.54
N HIS A 9 -7.68 9.86 -5.65
CA HIS A 9 -7.12 11.05 -6.34
C HIS A 9 -7.84 12.36 -5.94
N ASN A 10 -7.48 13.51 -6.50
CA ASN A 10 -8.05 14.81 -6.10
C ASN A 10 -9.58 14.92 -6.27
N ALA A 11 -10.18 14.15 -7.18
CA ALA A 11 -11.62 14.16 -7.44
C ALA A 11 -12.38 12.97 -6.78
N ASP A 12 -11.65 12.05 -6.13
CA ASP A 12 -12.21 10.90 -5.42
C ASP A 12 -11.53 10.82 -4.05
N PRO A 13 -12.24 11.11 -2.95
CA PRO A 13 -11.63 11.09 -1.64
C PRO A 13 -11.40 9.67 -1.10
N GLY A 14 -11.96 8.63 -1.73
CA GLY A 14 -12.06 7.32 -1.13
C GLY A 14 -12.93 7.32 0.12
N ALA A 15 -12.55 6.54 1.12
CA ALA A 15 -13.21 6.56 2.41
C ALA A 15 -13.05 7.93 3.11
N VAL A 16 -14.12 8.40 3.74
CA VAL A 16 -14.15 9.63 4.54
C VAL A 16 -14.68 9.32 5.93
N ALA A 17 -13.86 9.53 6.96
CA ALA A 17 -14.21 9.29 8.35
C ALA A 17 -13.37 10.15 9.28
N ASN A 18 -13.86 10.44 10.49
CA ASN A 18 -13.11 11.20 11.50
C ASN A 18 -12.59 12.57 11.02
N GLY A 19 -13.29 13.19 10.05
CA GLY A 19 -12.86 14.45 9.42
C GLY A 19 -11.68 14.31 8.45
N LEU A 20 -11.31 13.09 8.08
CA LEU A 20 -10.19 12.76 7.20
C LEU A 20 -10.71 12.16 5.88
N GLN A 21 -9.93 12.36 4.81
CA GLN A 21 -10.15 11.73 3.50
C GLN A 21 -8.98 10.77 3.23
N GLU A 22 -9.29 9.56 2.77
CA GLU A 22 -8.31 8.53 2.46
C GLU A 22 -7.27 9.05 1.46
N ASN A 23 -7.69 9.69 0.37
CA ASN A 23 -6.79 10.22 -0.65
C ASN A 23 -5.69 11.16 -0.11
N ASN A 24 -5.96 11.90 0.96
CA ASN A 24 -4.99 12.82 1.57
C ASN A 24 -4.02 12.04 2.45
N LEU A 25 -4.48 11.01 3.15
CA LEU A 25 -3.64 10.13 3.96
C LEU A 25 -2.73 9.27 3.07
N THR A 26 -3.24 8.71 1.97
CA THR A 26 -2.45 7.91 1.03
C THR A 26 -1.36 8.75 0.36
N LYS A 27 -1.66 9.99 -0.03
CA LYS A 27 -0.65 10.97 -0.53
C LYS A 27 0.41 11.29 0.52
N ASP A 28 0.02 11.51 1.77
CA ASP A 28 0.97 11.76 2.87
C ASP A 28 1.92 10.58 3.08
N VAL A 29 1.38 9.35 3.15
CA VAL A 29 2.18 8.12 3.27
C VAL A 29 3.11 7.94 2.08
N ARG A 30 2.60 8.08 0.84
CA ARG A 30 3.41 7.99 -0.38
C ARG A 30 4.56 9.00 -0.33
N ASN A 31 4.27 10.27 -0.05
CA ASN A 31 5.24 11.35 -0.02
C ASN A 31 6.36 11.09 1.01
N LEU A 32 6.00 10.60 2.21
CA LEU A 32 6.98 10.24 3.23
C LEU A 32 7.84 9.03 2.85
N ILE A 33 7.27 8.04 2.15
CA ILE A 33 8.04 6.88 1.64
C ILE A 33 9.02 7.35 0.56
N VAL A 34 8.55 8.09 -0.46
CA VAL A 34 9.39 8.49 -1.60
C VAL A 34 10.54 9.42 -1.22
N GLN A 35 10.38 10.24 -0.17
CA GLN A 35 11.48 11.03 0.41
C GLN A 35 12.67 10.18 0.84
N ASN A 36 12.43 8.90 1.14
CA ASN A 36 13.45 7.94 1.54
C ASN A 36 13.88 7.03 0.38
N LEU A 37 13.36 7.18 -0.85
CA LEU A 37 13.72 6.37 -2.01
C LEU A 37 14.66 7.13 -2.97
N ASP A 38 15.30 6.40 -3.88
CA ASP A 38 16.08 7.02 -4.96
C ASP A 38 15.13 7.55 -6.04
N PRO A 39 15.13 8.86 -6.33
CA PRO A 39 14.25 9.44 -7.34
C PRO A 39 14.52 8.93 -8.76
N GLN A 40 15.73 8.45 -9.07
CA GLN A 40 16.04 7.87 -10.39
C GLN A 40 15.47 6.46 -10.57
N ASN A 41 15.14 5.78 -9.47
CA ASN A 41 14.62 4.42 -9.45
C ASN A 41 13.15 4.35 -8.97
N THR A 42 12.47 5.49 -8.86
CA THR A 42 11.11 5.60 -8.33
C THR A 42 10.21 6.36 -9.29
N ILE A 43 9.08 5.77 -9.66
CA ILE A 43 8.00 6.42 -10.42
C ILE A 43 6.75 6.43 -9.52
N GLN A 44 6.16 7.61 -9.34
CA GLN A 44 4.91 7.76 -8.59
C GLN A 44 3.73 8.17 -9.47
N ASP A 45 2.51 7.97 -8.97
CA ASP A 45 1.29 8.56 -9.52
C ASP A 45 1.33 10.10 -9.44
N LYS A 46 0.39 10.76 -10.12
CA LYS A 46 0.13 12.19 -9.89
C LYS A 46 -1.16 12.31 -9.09
N ASP A 47 -1.26 13.29 -8.20
CA ASP A 47 -2.40 13.44 -7.29
C ASP A 47 -3.78 13.56 -7.98
N PHE A 48 -3.82 13.89 -9.27
CA PHE A 48 -5.03 13.99 -10.08
C PHE A 48 -5.29 12.74 -10.95
N GLU A 49 -4.31 11.84 -11.11
CA GLU A 49 -4.45 10.68 -11.97
C GLU A 49 -5.39 9.66 -11.33
N THR A 50 -6.34 9.16 -12.10
CA THR A 50 -7.10 7.98 -11.70
C THR A 50 -6.19 6.75 -11.70
N ASN A 51 -6.55 5.72 -10.93
CA ASN A 51 -5.81 4.45 -10.93
C ASN A 51 -5.64 3.88 -12.36
N THR A 52 -6.67 3.98 -13.21
CA THR A 52 -6.58 3.55 -14.62
C THR A 52 -5.61 4.40 -15.44
N GLN A 53 -5.57 5.72 -15.24
CA GLN A 53 -4.61 6.59 -15.93
C GLN A 53 -3.17 6.25 -15.53
N TYR A 54 -2.93 6.06 -14.23
CA TYR A 54 -1.63 5.65 -13.71
C TYR A 54 -1.18 4.31 -14.31
N GLN A 55 -2.04 3.28 -14.27
CA GLN A 55 -1.78 1.96 -14.86
C GLN A 55 -1.45 2.03 -16.36
N ARG A 56 -2.09 2.93 -17.11
CA ARG A 56 -1.79 3.12 -18.54
C ARG A 56 -0.42 3.76 -18.76
N ARG A 57 -0.02 4.70 -17.90
CA ARG A 57 1.24 5.44 -17.97
C ARG A 57 2.45 4.59 -17.61
N ILE A 58 2.32 3.71 -16.61
CA ILE A 58 3.44 2.87 -16.17
C ILE A 58 3.54 1.58 -16.99
N LYS A 59 4.74 1.00 -17.00
CA LYS A 59 5.08 -0.26 -17.67
C LYS A 59 6.05 -1.07 -16.78
N PRO A 60 5.59 -1.56 -15.62
CA PRO A 60 6.45 -2.36 -14.75
C PRO A 60 6.85 -3.66 -15.46
N GLY A 61 8.13 -4.01 -15.39
CA GLY A 61 8.65 -5.29 -15.86
C GLY A 61 8.77 -6.32 -14.73
N SER A 62 9.16 -7.54 -15.06
CA SER A 62 9.33 -8.65 -14.10
C SER A 62 10.33 -8.37 -12.98
N GLY A 63 11.26 -7.42 -13.13
CA GLY A 63 12.18 -6.97 -12.07
C GLY A 63 11.70 -5.73 -11.29
N SER A 64 10.42 -5.35 -11.42
CA SER A 64 9.86 -4.13 -10.79
C SER A 64 9.05 -4.43 -9.54
N VAL A 65 9.00 -3.45 -8.64
CA VAL A 65 8.10 -3.42 -7.49
C VAL A 65 6.95 -2.48 -7.78
N VAL A 66 5.72 -2.93 -7.58
CA VAL A 66 4.51 -2.11 -7.59
C VAL A 66 3.95 -2.08 -6.17
N PHE A 67 3.71 -0.87 -5.65
CA PHE A 67 3.25 -0.65 -4.29
C PHE A 67 2.12 0.39 -4.25
N ASP A 68 0.91 -0.05 -3.90
CA ASP A 68 -0.29 0.80 -3.87
C ASP A 68 -0.76 1.00 -2.44
N ILE A 69 -1.02 2.24 -2.03
CA ILE A 69 -1.27 2.58 -0.62
C ILE A 69 -2.72 2.99 -0.43
N HIS A 70 -3.39 2.40 0.55
CA HIS A 70 -4.79 2.62 0.88
C HIS A 70 -5.02 2.70 2.40
N PHE A 71 -6.20 3.19 2.80
CA PHE A 71 -6.70 3.06 4.16
C PHE A 71 -8.08 2.40 4.14
N ASN A 72 -8.23 1.34 4.93
CA ASN A 72 -9.43 0.56 4.94
C ASN A 72 -10.56 1.30 5.68
N ALA A 73 -11.81 0.91 5.43
CA ALA A 73 -12.97 1.39 6.17
C ALA A 73 -13.87 0.21 6.54
N GLY A 74 -14.45 0.26 7.74
CA GLY A 74 -15.29 -0.82 8.25
C GLY A 74 -16.19 -0.38 9.38
N SER A 75 -16.74 -1.35 10.10
CA SER A 75 -17.53 -1.10 11.31
C SER A 75 -16.72 -0.29 12.35
N GLY A 76 -17.40 0.29 13.34
CA GLY A 76 -16.75 1.06 14.41
C GLY A 76 -15.76 0.27 15.28
N THR A 77 -15.71 -1.06 15.13
CA THR A 77 -14.77 -1.95 15.83
C THR A 77 -13.66 -2.50 14.92
N ALA A 78 -13.72 -2.22 13.61
CA ALA A 78 -12.71 -2.68 12.67
C ALA A 78 -11.39 -1.93 12.91
N SER A 79 -10.29 -2.67 12.99
CA SER A 79 -8.94 -2.15 13.26
C SER A 79 -7.89 -3.09 12.68
N GLY A 80 -6.74 -2.54 12.33
CA GLY A 80 -5.57 -3.27 11.90
C GLY A 80 -5.07 -2.89 10.51
N THR A 81 -3.96 -3.52 10.13
CA THR A 81 -3.34 -3.38 8.81
C THR A 81 -3.39 -4.71 8.06
N GLU A 82 -3.52 -4.63 6.73
CA GLU A 82 -3.48 -5.79 5.84
C GLU A 82 -2.82 -5.45 4.51
N CYS A 83 -2.42 -6.48 3.79
CA CYS A 83 -1.93 -6.34 2.43
C CYS A 83 -2.72 -7.24 1.48
N TYR A 84 -2.89 -6.77 0.26
CA TYR A 84 -3.45 -7.53 -0.84
C TYR A 84 -2.36 -7.80 -1.88
N VAL A 85 -2.38 -9.01 -2.41
CA VAL A 85 -1.56 -9.44 -3.55
C VAL A 85 -2.48 -10.10 -4.58
N ASN A 86 -2.02 -10.27 -5.83
CA ASN A 86 -2.82 -11.00 -6.80
C ASN A 86 -3.11 -12.44 -6.31
N SER A 87 -4.21 -13.02 -6.80
CA SER A 87 -4.66 -14.34 -6.39
C SER A 87 -3.64 -15.48 -6.55
N ALA A 88 -2.68 -15.38 -7.48
CA ALA A 88 -1.63 -16.38 -7.66
C ALA A 88 -0.56 -16.27 -6.55
N ASP A 89 -0.12 -15.05 -6.26
CA ASP A 89 0.86 -14.76 -5.20
C ASP A 89 0.30 -15.07 -3.81
N ALA A 90 -1.01 -14.85 -3.59
CA ALA A 90 -1.66 -15.22 -2.33
C ALA A 90 -1.62 -16.73 -2.06
N LYS A 91 -1.67 -17.56 -3.12
CA LYS A 91 -1.54 -19.02 -3.03
C LYS A 91 -0.09 -19.46 -2.90
N ASN A 92 0.85 -18.70 -3.46
CA ASN A 92 2.28 -18.97 -3.39
C ASN A 92 2.96 -18.11 -2.32
N LYS A 93 3.00 -18.61 -1.07
CA LYS A 93 3.71 -17.94 0.05
C LYS A 93 5.21 -17.75 -0.18
N GLY A 94 5.79 -18.46 -1.17
CA GLY A 94 7.18 -18.30 -1.59
C GLY A 94 7.41 -17.11 -2.53
N SER A 95 6.36 -16.54 -3.13
CA SER A 95 6.44 -15.39 -4.03
C SER A 95 7.01 -14.16 -3.32
N LEU A 96 7.69 -13.30 -4.07
CA LEU A 96 8.24 -12.06 -3.53
C LEU A 96 7.13 -11.07 -3.15
N SER A 97 6.01 -11.03 -3.89
CA SER A 97 4.82 -10.26 -3.50
C SER A 97 4.31 -10.67 -2.12
N TYR A 98 4.11 -11.97 -1.87
CA TYR A 98 3.62 -12.45 -0.57
C TYR A 98 4.62 -12.11 0.56
N LYS A 99 5.91 -12.35 0.34
CA LYS A 99 6.95 -12.06 1.34
C LYS A 99 7.04 -10.58 1.67
N MET A 100 6.99 -9.70 0.66
CA MET A 100 6.98 -8.25 0.87
C MET A 100 5.73 -7.81 1.62
N ALA A 101 4.55 -8.30 1.22
CA ALA A 101 3.27 -8.02 1.90
C ALA A 101 3.29 -8.47 3.37
N ASP A 102 3.81 -9.66 3.66
CA ASP A 102 3.96 -10.19 5.02
C ASP A 102 4.89 -9.34 5.88
N GLU A 103 6.03 -8.94 5.33
CA GLU A 103 7.01 -8.09 6.02
C GLU A 103 6.44 -6.69 6.30
N ILE A 104 5.74 -6.08 5.34
CA ILE A 104 5.07 -4.79 5.52
C ILE A 104 3.97 -4.88 6.57
N SER A 105 3.06 -5.86 6.45
CA SER A 105 1.93 -6.01 7.38
C SER A 105 2.38 -6.27 8.83
N LYS A 106 3.39 -7.13 9.02
CA LYS A 106 4.00 -7.37 10.35
C LYS A 106 4.69 -6.13 10.91
N THR A 107 5.46 -5.42 10.07
CA THR A 107 6.19 -4.20 10.47
C THR A 107 5.22 -3.09 10.86
N ALA A 108 4.20 -2.86 10.03
CA ALA A 108 3.16 -1.87 10.30
C ALA A 108 2.40 -2.18 11.59
N ALA A 109 1.93 -3.42 11.76
CA ALA A 109 1.24 -3.84 12.98
C ALA A 109 2.11 -3.64 14.22
N LYS A 110 3.39 -3.99 14.16
CA LYS A 110 4.34 -3.82 15.27
C LYS A 110 4.58 -2.36 15.61
N ILE A 111 4.84 -1.51 14.62
CA ILE A 111 5.13 -0.08 14.84
C ILE A 111 3.87 0.60 15.38
N LEU A 112 2.75 0.45 14.69
CA LEU A 112 1.51 1.10 15.06
C LEU A 112 0.91 0.55 16.36
N GLY A 113 1.16 -0.72 16.69
CA GLY A 113 0.50 -1.38 17.83
C GLY A 113 -0.96 -1.67 17.54
N ILE A 114 -1.28 -2.00 16.27
CA ILE A 114 -2.63 -2.35 15.80
C ILE A 114 -2.66 -3.80 15.31
N PRO A 115 -3.83 -4.45 15.17
CA PRO A 115 -3.92 -5.84 14.72
C PRO A 115 -3.25 -6.07 13.36
N ASN A 116 -2.50 -7.17 13.24
CA ASN A 116 -2.04 -7.69 11.96
C ASN A 116 -3.13 -8.59 11.36
N ARG A 117 -3.70 -8.20 10.23
CA ARG A 117 -4.78 -8.94 9.55
C ARG A 117 -4.27 -9.80 8.39
N GLY A 118 -2.95 -9.80 8.17
CA GLY A 118 -2.26 -10.68 7.24
C GLY A 118 -2.33 -10.24 5.79
N ILE A 119 -2.23 -11.23 4.91
CA ILE A 119 -2.16 -11.10 3.46
C ILE A 119 -3.41 -11.75 2.89
N LYS A 120 -4.06 -11.05 1.97
CA LYS A 120 -5.28 -11.49 1.29
C LYS A 120 -5.08 -11.54 -0.21
N ALA A 121 -5.83 -12.40 -0.86
CA ALA A 121 -5.94 -12.36 -2.32
C ALA A 121 -6.79 -11.15 -2.74
N ASP A 122 -6.46 -10.55 -3.88
CA ASP A 122 -7.17 -9.39 -4.45
C ASP A 122 -8.68 -9.61 -4.62
N ASN A 123 -9.10 -10.85 -4.90
CA ASN A 123 -10.52 -11.25 -4.99
C ASN A 123 -11.24 -11.36 -3.63
N GLN A 124 -10.55 -11.11 -2.51
CA GLN A 124 -11.12 -11.00 -1.15
C GLN A 124 -11.26 -9.53 -0.71
N SER A 125 -11.02 -8.58 -1.62
CA SER A 125 -11.34 -7.16 -1.41
C SER A 125 -12.80 -6.88 -1.80
N GLN A 126 -13.21 -5.61 -1.76
CA GLN A 126 -14.51 -5.20 -2.33
C GLN A 126 -14.57 -5.39 -3.86
N HIS A 127 -13.43 -5.61 -4.51
CA HIS A 127 -13.32 -5.89 -5.94
C HIS A 127 -13.01 -7.36 -6.18
N SER A 128 -13.54 -7.93 -7.26
CA SER A 128 -13.20 -9.29 -7.69
C SER A 128 -11.77 -9.42 -8.22
N ARG A 129 -11.13 -8.28 -8.54
CA ARG A 129 -9.75 -8.16 -9.00
C ARG A 129 -9.25 -6.74 -8.77
N ILE A 130 -7.98 -6.60 -8.39
CA ILE A 130 -7.33 -5.30 -8.22
C ILE A 130 -6.33 -5.11 -9.37
N GLY A 131 -6.64 -4.21 -10.31
CA GLY A 131 -5.90 -4.06 -11.58
C GLY A 131 -4.41 -3.75 -11.42
N ILE A 132 -4.05 -2.89 -10.45
CA ILE A 132 -2.66 -2.46 -10.21
C ILE A 132 -1.74 -3.64 -9.81
N LEU A 133 -2.29 -4.67 -9.15
CA LEU A 133 -1.55 -5.88 -8.74
C LEU A 133 -1.30 -6.88 -9.88
N ASN A 134 -1.79 -6.56 -11.07
CA ASN A 134 -1.86 -7.46 -12.21
C ASN A 134 -1.16 -6.88 -13.47
N LEU A 135 -0.24 -5.92 -13.30
CA LEU A 135 0.45 -5.25 -14.41
C LEU A 135 1.70 -5.98 -14.95
N GLY A 136 2.00 -7.19 -14.47
CA GLY A 136 3.18 -7.96 -14.90
C GLY A 136 4.48 -7.59 -14.19
N SER A 137 4.41 -6.87 -13.07
CA SER A 137 5.57 -6.72 -12.18
C SER A 137 5.94 -8.04 -11.50
N GLY A 138 7.21 -8.19 -11.09
CA GLY A 138 7.62 -9.35 -10.31
C GLY A 138 7.16 -9.30 -8.85
N ILE A 139 6.92 -8.09 -8.34
CA ILE A 139 6.46 -7.83 -6.98
C ILE A 139 5.32 -6.82 -7.04
N SER A 140 4.16 -7.16 -6.48
CA SER A 140 2.96 -6.30 -6.47
C SER A 140 2.26 -6.41 -5.11
N VAL A 141 2.10 -5.30 -4.40
CA VAL A 141 1.41 -5.25 -3.10
C VAL A 141 0.52 -4.01 -3.03
N LEU A 142 -0.72 -4.18 -2.59
CA LEU A 142 -1.57 -3.11 -2.10
C LEU A 142 -1.57 -3.18 -0.58
N TRP A 143 -1.33 -2.06 0.08
CA TRP A 143 -1.24 -1.99 1.53
C TRP A 143 -2.38 -1.14 2.10
N GLU A 144 -3.21 -1.77 2.92
CA GLU A 144 -4.17 -1.10 3.78
C GLU A 144 -3.46 -0.73 5.10
N VAL A 145 -3.08 0.54 5.23
CA VAL A 145 -2.23 1.02 6.33
C VAL A 145 -2.89 0.81 7.69
N ALA A 146 -4.16 1.16 7.77
CA ALA A 146 -4.98 1.18 8.97
C ALA A 146 -6.46 1.35 8.57
N PHE A 147 -7.39 1.20 9.50
CA PHE A 147 -8.78 1.59 9.29
C PHE A 147 -8.98 3.08 9.52
N ILE A 148 -9.35 3.86 8.50
CA ILE A 148 -9.66 5.30 8.64
C ILE A 148 -10.84 5.55 9.58
N THR A 149 -11.75 4.59 9.70
CA THR A 149 -12.89 4.62 10.62
C THR A 149 -12.48 4.36 12.08
N SER A 150 -11.31 3.78 12.34
CA SER A 150 -10.79 3.54 13.70
C SER A 150 -10.04 4.77 14.21
N THR A 151 -10.61 5.44 15.21
CA THR A 151 -9.95 6.59 15.88
C THR A 151 -8.63 6.18 16.52
N ASN A 152 -8.55 4.98 17.10
CA ASN A 152 -7.31 4.45 17.67
C ASN A 152 -6.24 4.23 16.59
N ASP A 153 -6.58 3.60 15.46
CA ASP A 153 -5.60 3.33 14.41
C ASP A 153 -5.04 4.63 13.83
N ILE A 154 -5.92 5.60 13.56
CA ILE A 154 -5.51 6.93 13.08
C ILE A 154 -4.64 7.67 14.09
N GLN A 155 -4.95 7.57 15.39
CA GLN A 155 -4.10 8.15 16.44
C GLN A 155 -2.70 7.51 16.43
N GLN A 156 -2.61 6.18 16.38
CA GLN A 156 -1.34 5.46 16.32
C GLN A 156 -0.57 5.80 15.03
N PHE A 157 -1.25 5.86 13.90
CA PHE A 157 -0.67 6.25 12.62
C PHE A 157 -0.07 7.66 12.69
N ASN A 158 -0.84 8.66 13.13
CA ASN A 158 -0.36 10.05 13.19
C ASN A 158 0.87 10.21 14.09
N GLN A 159 0.93 9.48 15.21
CA GLN A 159 2.07 9.51 16.12
C GLN A 159 3.33 8.84 15.55
N LYS A 160 3.18 7.84 14.67
CA LYS A 160 4.26 6.93 14.29
C LYS A 160 4.55 6.87 12.79
N LYS A 161 3.80 7.62 11.96
CA LYS A 161 3.90 7.58 10.49
C LYS A 161 5.31 7.79 9.97
N ALA A 162 6.09 8.70 10.56
CA ALA A 162 7.46 8.96 10.11
C ALA A 162 8.38 7.73 10.26
N VAL A 163 8.26 7.00 11.38
CA VAL A 163 9.01 5.76 11.60
C VAL A 163 8.49 4.66 10.67
N LEU A 164 7.17 4.52 10.59
CA LEU A 164 6.50 3.54 9.74
C LEU A 164 6.93 3.66 8.27
N THR A 165 6.83 4.86 7.69
CA THR A 165 7.13 5.09 6.26
C THR A 165 8.61 4.93 5.95
N LYS A 166 9.50 5.26 6.89
CA LYS A 166 10.94 5.02 6.76
C LYS A 166 11.26 3.52 6.72
N GLU A 167 10.64 2.73 7.59
CA GLU A 167 10.82 1.27 7.59
C GLU A 167 10.22 0.63 6.33
N VAL A 168 9.03 1.08 5.90
CA VAL A 168 8.44 0.61 4.63
C VAL A 168 9.34 0.97 3.44
N ALA A 169 9.92 2.16 3.39
CA ALA A 169 10.88 2.52 2.34
C ALA A 169 12.11 1.58 2.34
N SER A 170 12.64 1.21 3.51
CA SER A 170 13.72 0.21 3.62
C SER A 170 13.31 -1.17 3.10
N ILE A 171 12.08 -1.60 3.38
CA ILE A 171 11.52 -2.85 2.84
C ILE A 171 11.43 -2.76 1.31
N LEU A 172 10.86 -1.69 0.74
CA LEU A 172 10.76 -1.53 -0.71
C LEU A 172 12.14 -1.58 -1.39
N LYS A 173 13.17 -0.93 -0.82
CA LYS A 173 14.56 -1.00 -1.31
C LYS A 173 15.11 -2.42 -1.27
N LYS A 174 14.89 -3.13 -0.16
CA LYS A 174 15.32 -4.53 0.01
C LYS A 174 14.75 -5.41 -1.10
N TYR A 175 13.45 -5.32 -1.37
CA TYR A 175 12.80 -6.14 -2.40
C TYR A 175 13.13 -5.69 -3.81
N ASP A 176 13.30 -4.39 -4.07
CA ASP A 176 13.80 -3.90 -5.36
C ASP A 176 15.23 -4.38 -5.65
N ALA A 177 16.03 -4.70 -4.62
CA ALA A 177 17.38 -5.25 -4.79
C ALA A 177 17.44 -6.77 -5.02
N LEU A 178 16.31 -7.49 -4.91
CA LEU A 178 16.22 -8.94 -5.16
C LEU A 178 15.99 -9.31 -6.63
N LYS A 179 16.00 -8.31 -7.51
CA LYS A 179 15.86 -8.43 -8.97
C LYS A 179 17.00 -9.21 -9.61
#